data_AF-A0A1G7SKS1-F1
#
_entry.id   AF-A0A1G7SKS1-F1
#
_cell.length_a   1.000
_cell.length_b   1.000
_cell.length_c   1.000
_cell.angle_alpha   90.00
_cell.angle_beta   90.00
_cell.angle_gamma   90.00
#
_symmetry.space_group_name_H-M   'P 1'
#
loop_
_entity.id
_entity.type
_entity.pdbx_description
1 polymer ?
#
loop_
_entity_poly.entity_id
_entity_poly.type
_entity_poly.pdbx_seq_one_letter_code
_entity_poly.pdbx_strand_id
1 'polypeptide(L)'
;MSAAAAESTRTIPCPHCGTRNRVPASAASVPKCGHCHEPLPWIADAGDDDFAVVAEQAPVPVLVDLWATWCAPCRMVSPVLERLATDRAGVLKLVKVDIDRSPRLAQRFEVQAVPTLMVLRDGRVLARQPGAAPEPALRSWLDEALQSRGTENP
;
A
#
# COMPACT_ATOMS: atom_id res chain seq x y z
N MET A 1 -20.70 -2.18 -14.86
CA MET A 1 -19.46 -2.27 -15.66
C MET A 1 -18.67 -1.00 -15.48
N SER A 2 -17.54 -1.06 -14.79
CA SER A 2 -16.42 -0.14 -15.06
C SER A 2 -15.13 -0.84 -14.62
N ALA A 3 -14.35 -1.28 -15.59
CA ALA A 3 -13.07 -1.95 -15.44
C ALA A 3 -11.91 -0.96 -15.19
N ALA A 4 -12.21 0.30 -14.84
CA ALA A 4 -11.25 1.39 -15.02
C ALA A 4 -10.25 1.61 -13.86
N ALA A 5 -10.45 1.03 -12.67
CA ALA A 5 -9.60 1.32 -11.52
C ALA A 5 -8.36 0.38 -11.44
N ALA A 6 -8.52 -0.90 -11.81
CA ALA A 6 -7.45 -1.91 -11.82
C ALA A 6 -6.33 -1.66 -12.86
N GLU A 7 -6.52 -0.72 -13.80
CA GLU A 7 -5.59 -0.40 -14.89
C GLU A 7 -4.69 0.82 -14.61
N SER A 8 -4.81 1.43 -13.42
CA SER A 8 -4.06 2.63 -13.05
C SER A 8 -2.54 2.39 -13.11
N THR A 9 -1.90 2.84 -14.19
CA THR A 9 -0.47 2.63 -14.44
C THR A 9 0.31 3.92 -14.18
N ARG A 10 1.25 3.88 -13.25
CA ARG A 10 2.12 5.01 -12.92
C ARG A 10 3.44 4.90 -13.69
N THR A 11 3.97 6.03 -14.14
CA THR A 11 5.33 6.08 -14.71
C THR A 11 6.29 6.62 -13.67
N ILE A 12 7.23 5.81 -13.21
CA ILE A 12 8.22 6.20 -12.18
C ILE A 12 9.65 6.02 -12.70
N PRO A 13 10.61 6.85 -12.28
CA PRO A 13 12.03 6.59 -12.51
C PRO A 13 12.49 5.42 -11.62
N CYS A 14 13.33 4.55 -12.16
CA CYS A 14 13.99 3.52 -11.36
C CYS A 14 14.95 4.20 -10.36
N PRO A 15 14.88 3.91 -9.06
CA PRO A 15 15.77 4.50 -8.07
C PRO A 15 17.23 4.06 -8.24
N HIS A 16 17.48 2.96 -8.96
CA HIS A 16 18.83 2.45 -9.23
C HIS A 16 19.47 3.06 -10.49
N CYS A 17 18.78 3.06 -11.63
CA CYS A 17 19.37 3.45 -12.92
C CYS A 17 18.68 4.65 -13.61
N GLY A 18 17.62 5.22 -13.02
CA GLY A 18 16.90 6.38 -13.55
C GLY A 18 15.94 6.09 -14.71
N THR A 19 15.97 4.90 -15.32
CA THR A 19 15.07 4.53 -16.42
C THR A 19 13.60 4.69 -16.01
N ARG A 20 12.78 5.31 -16.86
CA ARG A 20 11.34 5.45 -16.63
C ARG A 20 10.63 4.13 -16.90
N ASN A 21 9.89 3.64 -15.92
CA ASN A 21 9.17 2.39 -15.98
C ASN A 21 7.69 2.62 -15.74
N ARG A 22 6.84 1.85 -16.43
CA ARG A 22 5.41 1.78 -16.17
C ARG A 22 5.15 0.71 -15.12
N VAL A 23 4.59 1.11 -13.98
CA VAL A 23 4.25 0.23 -12.87
C VAL A 23 2.72 0.20 -12.75
N PRO A 24 2.07 -0.93 -13.06
CA PRO A 24 0.62 -1.05 -12.95
C PRO A 24 0.19 -1.12 -11.48
N ALA A 25 -1.04 -0.70 -11.19
CA ALA A 25 -1.62 -0.83 -9.86
C ALA A 25 -1.73 -2.29 -9.43
N SER A 26 -1.93 -3.24 -10.34
CA SER A 26 -1.98 -4.68 -10.07
C SER A 26 -1.10 -5.46 -11.06
N ALA A 27 -0.48 -6.54 -10.58
CA ALA A 27 0.32 -7.47 -11.38
C ALA A 27 0.48 -8.80 -10.64
N ALA A 28 0.65 -9.89 -11.39
CA ALA A 28 0.89 -11.22 -10.82
C ALA A 28 2.25 -11.36 -10.13
N SER A 29 3.20 -10.47 -10.44
CA SER A 29 4.55 -10.48 -9.88
C SER A 29 5.02 -9.06 -9.56
N VAL A 30 6.07 -8.99 -8.74
CA VAL A 30 6.71 -7.74 -8.33
C VAL A 30 7.23 -6.98 -9.56
N PRO A 31 6.87 -5.69 -9.72
CA PRO A 31 7.41 -4.84 -10.78
C PRO A 31 8.93 -4.69 -10.68
N LYS A 32 9.61 -4.84 -11.82
CA LYS A 32 11.06 -4.67 -11.96
C LYS A 32 11.38 -3.67 -13.05
N CYS A 33 12.54 -3.03 -12.94
CA CYS A 33 13.05 -2.13 -13.96
C CYS A 33 13.32 -2.88 -15.25
N GLY A 34 12.79 -2.42 -16.38
CA GLY A 34 13.04 -3.03 -17.69
C GLY A 34 14.48 -2.88 -18.21
N HIS A 35 15.33 -2.12 -17.52
CA HIS A 35 16.73 -1.92 -17.88
C HIS A 35 17.72 -2.65 -16.95
N CYS A 36 17.70 -2.35 -15.64
CA CYS A 36 18.63 -2.96 -14.68
C CYS A 36 18.04 -4.14 -13.89
N HIS A 37 16.76 -4.45 -14.10
CA HIS A 37 16.03 -5.56 -13.47
C HIS A 37 15.89 -5.49 -11.94
N GLU A 38 16.34 -4.42 -11.31
CA GLU A 38 16.09 -4.16 -9.88
C GLU A 38 14.60 -3.99 -9.59
N PRO A 39 14.12 -4.43 -8.41
CA PRO A 39 12.75 -4.18 -7.96
C PRO A 39 12.41 -2.69 -7.96
N LEU A 40 11.19 -2.38 -8.38
CA LEU A 40 10.68 -1.01 -8.37
C LEU A 40 9.78 -0.78 -7.14
N PRO A 41 9.77 0.45 -6.58
CA PRO A 41 8.77 0.85 -5.61
C PRO A 41 7.36 0.63 -6.17
N TRP A 42 6.52 -0.06 -5.40
CA TRP A 42 5.14 -0.34 -5.82
C TRP A 42 4.17 0.44 -4.94
N ILE A 43 3.74 1.59 -5.45
CA ILE A 43 2.80 2.48 -4.78
C ILE A 43 1.61 2.68 -5.72
N ALA A 44 0.40 2.39 -5.26
CA ALA A 44 -0.82 2.49 -6.04
C ALA A 44 -1.95 3.15 -5.23
N ASP A 45 -2.97 3.64 -5.93
CA ASP A 45 -4.26 3.96 -5.31
C ASP A 45 -5.21 2.80 -5.54
N ALA A 46 -6.17 2.62 -4.64
CA ALA A 46 -7.28 1.70 -4.81
C ALA A 46 -8.55 2.30 -4.21
N GLY A 47 -9.69 1.77 -4.62
CA GLY A 47 -10.98 2.13 -4.07
C GLY A 47 -11.96 0.96 -4.07
N ASP A 48 -13.21 1.30 -3.82
CA ASP A 48 -14.33 0.38 -3.60
C ASP A 48 -14.50 -0.72 -4.68
N ASP A 49 -14.03 -0.48 -5.91
CA ASP A 49 -14.24 -1.38 -7.06
C ASP A 49 -13.03 -2.29 -7.38
N ASP A 50 -11.83 -1.96 -6.93
CA ASP A 50 -10.59 -2.64 -7.34
C ASP A 50 -9.66 -3.04 -6.19
N PHE A 51 -10.00 -2.69 -4.94
CA PHE A 51 -9.17 -3.00 -3.77
C PHE A 51 -8.78 -4.47 -3.65
N ALA A 52 -9.68 -5.40 -3.98
CA ALA A 52 -9.37 -6.83 -3.96
C ALA A 52 -8.20 -7.18 -4.89
N VAL A 53 -8.20 -6.65 -6.12
CA VAL A 53 -7.16 -6.92 -7.12
C VAL A 53 -5.89 -6.13 -6.84
N VAL A 54 -6.01 -4.89 -6.37
CA VAL A 54 -4.86 -4.02 -6.12
C VAL A 54 -4.17 -4.36 -4.80
N ALA A 55 -4.89 -4.66 -3.72
CA ALA A 55 -4.32 -4.88 -2.40
C ALA A 55 -4.36 -6.34 -1.96
N GLU A 56 -5.52 -6.98 -1.97
CA GLU A 56 -5.70 -8.29 -1.32
C GLU A 56 -5.00 -9.44 -2.09
N GLN A 57 -5.00 -9.36 -3.41
CA GLN A 57 -4.37 -10.34 -4.32
C GLN A 57 -2.90 -10.01 -4.62
N ALA A 58 -2.32 -9.00 -3.98
CA ALA A 58 -0.93 -8.64 -4.23
C ALA A 58 0.03 -9.77 -3.78
N PRO A 59 1.09 -10.08 -4.55
CA PRO A 59 2.02 -11.18 -4.24
C PRO A 59 2.94 -10.88 -3.04
N VAL A 60 2.92 -9.65 -2.53
CA VAL A 60 3.73 -9.13 -1.42
C VAL A 60 2.80 -8.56 -0.35
N PRO A 61 3.23 -8.48 0.93
CA PRO A 61 2.47 -7.73 1.93
C PRO A 61 2.15 -6.30 1.46
N VAL A 62 0.98 -5.80 1.86
CA VAL A 62 0.48 -4.49 1.47
C VAL A 62 0.28 -3.62 2.69
N LEU A 63 1.01 -2.51 2.76
CA LEU A 63 0.72 -1.41 3.66
C LEU A 63 -0.41 -0.58 3.04
N VAL A 64 -1.52 -0.44 3.76
CA VAL A 64 -2.69 0.34 3.33
C VAL A 64 -2.74 1.64 4.12
N ASP A 65 -2.80 2.77 3.41
CA ASP A 65 -3.02 4.12 3.95
C ASP A 65 -4.47 4.52 3.68
N LEU A 66 -5.34 4.41 4.69
CA LEU A 66 -6.72 4.92 4.63
C LEU A 66 -6.68 6.39 5.06
N TRP A 67 -6.89 7.29 4.09
CA TRP A 67 -6.70 8.73 4.25
C TRP A 67 -7.89 9.52 3.71
N ALA A 68 -7.89 10.83 3.96
CA ALA A 68 -8.86 11.76 3.41
C ALA A 68 -8.22 13.14 3.14
N THR A 69 -8.80 13.94 2.24
CA THR A 69 -8.25 15.25 1.83
C THR A 69 -8.20 16.28 2.95
N TRP A 70 -9.18 16.22 3.85
CA TRP A 70 -9.31 17.10 5.02
C TRP A 70 -8.42 16.68 6.20
N CYS A 71 -7.76 15.52 6.11
CA CYS A 71 -6.91 14.99 7.17
C CYS A 71 -5.53 15.64 7.18
N ALA A 72 -5.31 16.59 8.09
CA ALA A 72 -4.00 17.23 8.26
C ALA A 72 -2.88 16.24 8.65
N PRO A 73 -3.08 15.31 9.60
CA PRO A 73 -2.04 14.32 9.94
C PRO A 73 -1.67 13.40 8.77
N CYS A 74 -2.62 13.08 7.89
CA CYS A 74 -2.37 12.23 6.71
C CYS A 74 -1.31 12.85 5.79
N ARG A 75 -1.32 14.18 5.61
CA ARG A 75 -0.32 14.88 4.79
C ARG A 75 1.11 14.72 5.30
N MET A 76 1.30 14.48 6.60
CA MET A 76 2.60 14.20 7.19
C MET A 76 2.96 12.71 7.12
N VAL A 77 1.98 11.82 7.28
CA VAL A 77 2.19 10.38 7.34
C VAL A 77 2.40 9.78 5.95
N SER A 78 1.59 10.13 4.94
CA SER A 78 1.67 9.49 3.62
C SER A 78 3.08 9.55 2.99
N PRO A 79 3.84 10.68 3.03
CA PRO A 79 5.21 10.71 2.53
C PRO A 79 6.18 9.78 3.28
N VAL A 80 5.94 9.53 4.57
CA VAL A 80 6.72 8.56 5.34
C VAL A 80 6.44 7.15 4.84
N LEU A 81 5.18 6.80 4.61
CA LEU A 81 4.80 5.48 4.09
C LEU A 81 5.36 5.24 2.69
N GLU A 82 5.34 6.26 1.82
CA GLU A 82 5.92 6.19 0.47
C GLU A 82 7.43 5.92 0.52
N ARG A 83 8.16 6.55 1.46
CA ARG A 83 9.57 6.24 1.71
C ARG A 83 9.76 4.81 2.21
N LEU A 84 8.98 4.38 3.20
CA LEU A 84 9.09 3.01 3.73
C LEU A 84 8.84 1.94 2.66
N ALA A 85 7.90 2.18 1.74
CA ALA A 85 7.62 1.32 0.60
C ALA A 85 8.72 1.37 -0.47
N THR A 86 9.33 2.53 -0.69
CA THR A 86 10.48 2.70 -1.59
C THR A 86 11.71 1.96 -1.08
N ASP A 87 12.03 2.12 0.21
CA ASP A 87 13.16 1.44 0.87
C ASP A 87 12.98 -0.09 0.89
N ARG A 88 11.73 -0.56 0.78
CA ARG A 88 11.33 -1.98 0.78
C ARG A 88 10.82 -2.44 -0.59
N ALA A 89 11.32 -1.81 -1.67
CA ALA A 89 10.94 -2.17 -3.03
C ALA A 89 11.10 -3.68 -3.26
N GLY A 90 10.05 -4.29 -3.78
CA GLY A 90 9.97 -5.73 -4.07
C GLY A 90 9.58 -6.64 -2.92
N VAL A 91 9.52 -6.15 -1.69
CA VAL A 91 9.00 -6.92 -0.54
C VAL A 91 7.79 -6.27 0.13
N LEU A 92 7.49 -5.01 -0.18
CA LEU A 92 6.32 -4.29 0.33
C LEU A 92 5.67 -3.48 -0.80
N LYS A 93 4.33 -3.45 -0.78
CA LYS A 93 3.53 -2.54 -1.59
C LYS A 93 2.81 -1.54 -0.71
N LEU A 94 2.70 -0.28 -1.16
CA LEU A 94 1.83 0.71 -0.54
C LEU A 94 0.57 0.91 -1.39
N VAL A 95 -0.60 0.81 -0.76
CA VAL A 95 -1.89 1.12 -1.36
C VAL A 95 -2.54 2.26 -0.59
N LYS A 96 -2.87 3.34 -1.29
CA LYS A 96 -3.52 4.52 -0.72
C LYS A 96 -5.00 4.47 -1.06
N VAL A 97 -5.86 4.63 -0.06
CA VAL A 97 -7.32 4.59 -0.22
C VAL A 97 -7.91 5.87 0.34
N ASP A 98 -8.52 6.65 -0.53
CA ASP A 98 -9.32 7.81 -0.13
C ASP A 98 -10.69 7.31 0.37
N ILE A 99 -10.93 7.46 1.67
CA ILE A 99 -12.15 6.97 2.33
C ILE A 99 -13.39 7.78 1.98
N ASP A 100 -13.24 9.05 1.57
CA ASP A 100 -14.38 9.86 1.11
C ASP A 100 -14.92 9.32 -0.22
N ARG A 101 -14.05 8.71 -1.02
CA ARG A 101 -14.37 8.10 -2.32
C ARG A 101 -14.62 6.59 -2.25
N SER A 102 -14.36 5.98 -1.09
CA SER A 102 -14.44 4.53 -0.90
C SER A 102 -15.24 4.18 0.37
N PRO A 103 -16.53 4.56 0.46
CA PRO A 103 -17.34 4.36 1.66
C PRO A 103 -17.54 2.88 2.01
N ARG A 104 -17.56 1.96 1.02
CA ARG A 104 -17.68 0.53 1.31
C ARG A 104 -16.43 0.00 2.00
N LEU A 105 -15.24 0.42 1.58
CA LEU A 105 -13.99 0.08 2.25
C LEU A 105 -13.90 0.73 3.64
N ALA A 106 -14.31 2.00 3.77
CA ALA A 106 -14.34 2.68 5.06
C ALA A 106 -15.23 1.93 6.08
N GLN A 107 -16.41 1.48 5.65
CA GLN A 107 -17.30 0.66 6.46
C GLN A 107 -16.72 -0.73 6.73
N ARG A 108 -16.24 -1.43 5.70
CA ARG A 108 -15.69 -2.80 5.81
C ARG A 108 -14.51 -2.86 6.77
N PHE A 109 -13.65 -1.84 6.76
CA PHE A 109 -12.49 -1.77 7.64
C PHE A 109 -12.76 -0.98 8.93
N GLU A 110 -14.02 -0.64 9.22
CA GLU A 110 -14.44 0.05 10.44
C GLU A 110 -13.60 1.30 10.71
N VAL A 111 -13.40 2.13 9.69
CA VAL A 111 -12.57 3.34 9.78
C VAL A 111 -13.32 4.40 10.58
N GLN A 112 -12.92 4.59 11.84
CA GLN A 112 -13.49 5.61 12.72
C GLN A 112 -12.76 6.96 12.64
N ALA A 113 -11.47 6.93 12.27
CA ALA A 113 -10.64 8.12 12.13
C ALA A 113 -9.55 7.89 11.07
N VAL A 114 -9.04 8.99 10.51
CA VAL A 114 -7.91 8.98 9.57
C VAL A 114 -6.70 9.74 10.13
N PRO A 115 -5.47 9.32 9.81
CA PRO A 115 -5.15 8.13 9.01
C PRO A 115 -5.45 6.84 9.79
N THR A 116 -5.88 5.79 9.08
CA THR A 116 -5.88 4.42 9.60
C THR A 116 -4.94 3.60 8.72
N LEU A 117 -3.93 3.00 9.32
CA LEU A 117 -2.96 2.18 8.60
C LEU A 117 -3.24 0.70 8.86
N MET A 118 -3.02 -0.13 7.85
CA MET A 118 -3.15 -1.57 7.97
C MET A 118 -2.04 -2.28 7.21
N VAL A 119 -1.64 -3.46 7.67
CA VAL A 119 -0.82 -4.38 6.88
C VAL A 119 -1.69 -5.56 6.48
N LEU A 120 -1.74 -5.83 5.17
CA LEU A 120 -2.44 -6.97 4.60
C LEU A 120 -1.47 -8.01 4.06
N ARG A 121 -1.85 -9.28 4.13
CA ARG A 121 -1.22 -10.38 3.42
C ARG A 121 -2.28 -11.40 3.03
N ASP A 122 -2.32 -11.76 1.75
CA ASP A 122 -3.27 -12.75 1.20
C ASP A 122 -4.73 -12.43 1.59
N GLY A 123 -5.09 -11.14 1.47
CA GLY A 123 -6.41 -10.59 1.83
C GLY A 123 -6.72 -10.51 3.33
N ARG A 124 -5.81 -10.92 4.21
CA ARG A 124 -5.99 -10.88 5.67
C ARG A 124 -5.27 -9.69 6.29
N VAL A 125 -5.89 -9.06 7.28
CA VAL A 125 -5.27 -7.99 8.08
C VAL A 125 -4.30 -8.62 9.09
N LEU A 126 -3.02 -8.32 8.96
CA LEU A 126 -1.96 -8.76 9.89
C LEU A 126 -1.81 -7.80 11.07
N ALA A 127 -1.94 -6.50 10.82
CA ALA A 127 -1.78 -5.46 11.83
C ALA A 127 -2.57 -4.22 11.45
N ARG A 128 -2.93 -3.43 12.47
CA ARG A 128 -3.56 -2.12 12.33
C ARG A 128 -2.80 -1.10 13.18
N GLN A 129 -2.72 0.13 12.69
CA GLN A 129 -2.20 1.28 13.41
C GLN A 129 -3.17 2.44 13.21
N PRO A 130 -4.03 2.74 14.20
CA PRO A 130 -4.90 3.90 14.15
C PRO A 130 -4.11 5.18 14.41
N GLY A 131 -4.38 6.21 13.61
CA GLY A 131 -3.81 7.54 13.79
C GLY A 131 -2.39 7.70 13.27
N ALA A 132 -1.90 8.92 13.42
CA ALA A 132 -0.54 9.28 13.00
C ALA A 132 0.48 8.91 14.09
N ALA A 133 1.66 8.45 13.66
CA ALA A 133 2.80 8.22 14.53
C ALA A 133 4.10 8.70 13.86
N PRO A 134 5.16 9.00 14.64
CA PRO A 134 6.48 9.33 14.08
C PRO A 134 7.05 8.18 13.25
N GLU A 135 7.90 8.51 12.26
CA GLU A 135 8.51 7.50 11.37
C GLU A 135 9.18 6.32 12.10
N PRO A 136 9.98 6.51 13.16
CA PRO A 136 10.60 5.38 13.85
C PRO A 136 9.57 4.38 14.39
N ALA A 137 8.45 4.89 14.94
CA ALA A 137 7.37 4.06 15.46
C ALA A 137 6.62 3.34 14.34
N LEU A 138 6.35 4.02 13.21
CA LEU A 138 5.74 3.40 12.04
C LEU A 138 6.63 2.31 11.43
N ARG A 139 7.94 2.55 11.40
CA ARG A 139 8.93 1.57 10.92
C ARG A 139 8.95 0.34 11.80
N SER A 140 9.06 0.50 13.12
CA SER A 140 9.04 -0.61 14.08
C SER A 140 7.74 -1.42 13.99
N TRP A 141 6.59 -0.76 14.00
CA TRP A 141 5.28 -1.42 13.85
C TRP A 141 5.17 -2.21 12.54
N LEU A 142 5.63 -1.63 11.43
CA LEU A 142 5.63 -2.30 10.13
C LEU A 142 6.57 -3.50 10.12
N ASP A 143 7.77 -3.37 10.66
CA ASP A 143 8.75 -4.46 10.71
C ASP A 143 8.25 -5.63 11.57
N GLU A 144 7.58 -5.34 12.70
CA GLU A 144 6.91 -6.35 13.53
C GLU A 144 5.78 -7.05 12.77
N ALA A 145 4.93 -6.29 12.08
CA ALA A 145 3.81 -6.82 11.29
C ALA A 145 4.26 -7.68 10.10
N LEU A 146 5.46 -7.46 9.57
CA LEU A 146 6.03 -8.26 8.48
C LEU A 146 6.75 -9.53 8.99
N GLN A 147 7.14 -9.55 10.27
CA GLN A 147 7.77 -10.69 10.92
C GLN A 147 6.76 -11.70 11.46
N SER A 148 5.53 -11.26 11.77
CA SER A 148 4.43 -12.15 12.09
C SER A 148 4.02 -12.94 10.85
N ARG A 149 4.78 -14.01 10.58
CA ARG A 149 4.32 -15.11 9.71
C ARG A 149 2.94 -15.48 10.23
N GLY A 150 1.93 -15.42 9.36
CA GLY A 150 0.55 -15.73 9.73
C GLY A 150 0.54 -17.00 10.58
N THR A 151 0.26 -16.84 11.87
CA THR A 151 -0.03 -17.96 12.75
C THR A 151 -1.35 -18.51 12.24
N GLU A 152 -1.25 -19.52 11.36
CA GLU A 152 -2.25 -20.58 11.32
C GLU A 152 -2.34 -21.10 12.76
N ASN A 153 -3.41 -20.71 13.44
CA ASN A 153 -3.80 -21.37 14.68
C ASN A 153 -4.28 -22.78 14.30
N PRO A 154 -3.72 -23.86 14.89
CA PRO A 154 -4.19 -25.22 14.65
C PRO A 154 -5.66 -25.41 15.07
#